data_AF-K1YUL9-F1
#
_entry.id   AF-K1YUL9-F1
#
_cell.length_a   1.000
_cell.length_b   1.000
_cell.length_c   1.000
_cell.angle_alpha   90.00
_cell.angle_beta   90.00
_cell.angle_gamma   90.00
#
_symmetry.space_group_name_H-M   'P 1'
#
loop_
_entity.id
_entity.type
_entity.pdbx_description
1 polymer ?
#
loop_
_entity_poly.entity_id
_entity_poly.type
_entity_poly.pdbx_seq_one_letter_code
_entity_poly.pdbx_strand_id
1 'polypeptide(L)'
;MDPATGECSGVFKIFNGNGKECLPAGWNTSFFNCCDDSQGSFLLFKEYCTEENATAVQAVAAGRAHYIGDYCKKKITLIGCIQKAKMYCVFNSKFGRIIQEQGRPQLKKFAPDGNWGTPEAPNCEGFTPEEFQMLDFSKIDLSELFGDLNPISQINVESKIENAVGGYIDKIQ
;
A
#
# COMPACT_ATOMS: atom_id res chain seq x y z
N MET A 1 -6.54 -17.13 -15.24
CA MET A 1 -6.35 -18.58 -15.04
C MET A 1 -7.52 -19.27 -15.72
N ASP A 2 -7.26 -20.01 -16.79
CA ASP A 2 -8.17 -21.04 -17.25
C ASP A 2 -7.78 -22.36 -16.55
N PRO A 3 -8.61 -22.91 -15.65
CA PRO A 3 -8.31 -24.15 -14.94
C PRO A 3 -8.25 -25.38 -15.85
N ALA A 4 -8.63 -25.28 -17.12
CA ALA A 4 -8.54 -26.38 -18.09
C ALA A 4 -7.19 -26.44 -18.83
N THR A 5 -6.42 -25.35 -18.91
CA THR A 5 -5.16 -25.27 -19.68
C THR A 5 -3.95 -24.84 -18.87
N GLY A 6 -4.13 -24.25 -17.68
CA GLY A 6 -3.03 -23.81 -16.83
C GLY A 6 -2.25 -22.59 -17.34
N GLU A 7 -2.66 -22.00 -18.47
CA GLU A 7 -1.98 -20.81 -19.00
C GLU A 7 -2.38 -19.55 -18.22
N CYS A 8 -1.40 -19.01 -17.50
CA CYS A 8 -1.39 -17.60 -17.16
C CYS A 8 -0.80 -16.85 -18.35
N SER A 9 -1.64 -16.26 -19.21
CA SER A 9 -1.21 -15.44 -20.37
C SER A 9 -0.56 -14.09 -19.96
N GLY A 10 -0.05 -14.02 -18.73
CA GLY A 10 0.65 -12.88 -18.17
C GLY A 10 1.81 -13.37 -17.31
N VAL A 11 2.92 -12.64 -17.35
CA VAL A 11 4.09 -12.92 -16.51
C VAL A 11 3.69 -12.77 -15.05
N PHE A 12 3.80 -13.85 -14.27
CA PHE A 12 3.53 -13.81 -12.83
C PHE A 12 4.51 -12.85 -12.15
N LYS A 13 3.98 -11.91 -11.36
CA LYS A 13 4.76 -10.89 -10.67
C LYS A 13 4.48 -10.93 -9.16
N ILE A 14 5.55 -10.99 -8.37
CA ILE A 14 5.52 -10.99 -6.91
C ILE A 14 5.44 -9.54 -6.42
N PHE A 15 4.53 -9.29 -5.47
CA PHE A 15 4.23 -7.96 -4.92
C PHE A 15 3.94 -6.89 -5.97
N ASN A 16 3.14 -7.23 -6.99
CA ASN A 16 2.67 -6.24 -7.96
C ASN A 16 1.78 -5.18 -7.29
N GLY A 17 1.95 -3.92 -7.66
CA GLY A 17 1.16 -2.79 -7.17
C GLY A 17 0.32 -2.13 -8.27
N ASN A 18 -0.51 -1.16 -7.87
CA ASN A 18 -1.30 -0.35 -8.79
C ASN A 18 -1.10 1.13 -8.48
N GLY A 19 -1.05 1.97 -9.53
CA GLY A 19 -1.10 3.42 -9.38
C GLY A 19 -2.46 3.84 -8.83
N LYS A 20 -2.46 4.62 -7.75
CA LYS A 20 -3.66 5.22 -7.16
C LYS A 20 -3.33 6.61 -6.69
N GLU A 21 -4.32 7.48 -6.74
CA GLU A 21 -4.16 8.87 -6.36
C GLU A 21 -5.22 9.33 -5.38
N CYS A 22 -4.87 10.35 -4.61
CA CYS A 22 -5.82 11.14 -3.85
C CYS A 22 -5.76 12.60 -4.29
N LEU A 23 -6.88 13.29 -4.18
CA LEU A 23 -7.00 14.69 -4.56
C LEU A 23 -6.97 15.58 -3.31
N PRO A 24 -5.94 16.42 -3.12
CA PRO A 24 -6.00 17.47 -2.10
C PRO A 24 -7.06 18.52 -2.45
N ALA A 25 -7.32 19.43 -1.50
CA ALA A 25 -8.28 20.52 -1.67
C ALA A 25 -8.05 21.27 -3.00
N GLY A 26 -9.07 21.27 -3.84
CA GLY A 26 -9.03 21.90 -5.16
C GLY A 26 -10.41 21.99 -5.79
N TRP A 27 -10.44 22.44 -7.04
CA TRP A 27 -11.70 22.71 -7.73
C TRP A 27 -12.57 21.47 -7.93
N ASN A 28 -11.97 20.31 -8.21
CA ASN A 28 -12.71 19.08 -8.48
C ASN A 28 -13.22 18.40 -7.19
N THR A 29 -12.71 18.79 -6.03
CA THR A 29 -13.13 18.25 -4.73
C THR A 29 -13.95 19.25 -3.93
N SER A 30 -14.46 20.33 -4.54
CA SER A 30 -15.18 21.40 -3.83
C SER A 30 -14.41 21.96 -2.63
N PHE A 31 -13.08 22.04 -2.75
CA PHE A 31 -12.14 22.44 -1.68
C PHE A 31 -12.01 21.47 -0.50
N PHE A 32 -12.56 20.26 -0.60
CA PHE A 32 -12.33 19.18 0.38
C PHE A 32 -11.00 18.48 0.12
N ASN A 33 -10.28 18.17 1.18
CA ASN A 33 -9.02 17.43 1.10
C ASN A 33 -9.29 15.92 1.14
N CYS A 34 -9.29 15.26 -0.02
CA CYS A 34 -9.49 13.81 -0.11
C CYS A 34 -8.21 12.99 0.14
N CYS A 35 -7.12 13.63 0.56
CA CYS A 35 -5.86 12.99 0.97
C CYS A 35 -5.68 12.92 2.49
N ASP A 36 -6.67 13.36 3.26
CA ASP A 36 -6.64 13.40 4.72
C ASP A 36 -7.95 12.79 5.24
N ASP A 37 -7.85 11.63 5.91
CA ASP A 37 -9.03 10.91 6.42
C ASP A 37 -9.56 11.47 7.74
N SER A 38 -8.87 12.44 8.34
CA SER A 38 -9.18 13.00 9.65
C SER A 38 -10.31 14.04 9.64
N GLN A 39 -10.76 14.47 8.44
CA GLN A 39 -11.62 15.65 8.25
C GLN A 39 -13.13 15.42 8.43
N GLY A 40 -13.54 14.36 9.14
CA GLY A 40 -14.89 14.24 9.68
C GLY A 40 -16.02 13.91 8.67
N SER A 41 -17.05 13.24 9.20
CA SER A 41 -18.24 12.72 8.52
C SER A 41 -17.99 11.92 7.24
N PHE A 42 -17.97 10.59 7.36
CA PHE A 42 -17.97 9.63 6.25
C PHE A 42 -18.97 10.00 5.12
N LEU A 43 -20.11 10.62 5.46
CA LEU A 43 -21.12 11.07 4.49
C LEU A 43 -20.61 12.21 3.60
N LEU A 44 -19.97 13.23 4.17
CA LEU A 44 -19.41 14.34 3.40
C LEU A 44 -18.22 13.89 2.56
N PHE A 45 -17.39 13.01 3.11
CA PHE A 45 -16.26 12.43 2.36
C PHE A 45 -16.75 11.72 1.09
N LYS A 46 -17.80 10.88 1.18
CA LYS A 46 -18.33 10.16 0.02
C LYS A 46 -18.98 11.08 -1.03
N GLU A 47 -19.48 12.24 -0.62
CA GLU A 47 -20.09 13.21 -1.54
C GLU A 47 -19.04 13.99 -2.35
N TYR A 48 -17.92 14.36 -1.73
CA TYR A 48 -16.89 15.19 -2.39
C TYR A 48 -15.67 14.39 -2.90
N CYS A 49 -15.45 13.18 -2.39
CA CYS A 49 -14.31 12.34 -2.72
C CYS A 49 -14.76 11.06 -3.43
N THR A 50 -14.04 10.71 -4.50
CA THR A 50 -14.27 9.47 -5.25
C THR A 50 -13.80 8.25 -4.44
N GLU A 51 -14.30 7.07 -4.82
CA GLU A 51 -13.80 5.81 -4.26
C GLU A 51 -12.30 5.63 -4.51
N GLU A 52 -11.79 6.09 -5.64
CA GLU A 52 -10.34 6.06 -5.93
C GLU A 52 -9.54 6.83 -4.88
N ASN A 53 -9.97 8.05 -4.52
CA ASN A 53 -9.34 8.82 -3.45
C ASN A 53 -9.40 8.06 -2.11
N ALA A 54 -10.55 7.47 -1.78
CA ALA A 54 -10.74 6.69 -0.56
C ALA A 54 -9.76 5.51 -0.50
N THR A 55 -9.64 4.76 -1.59
CA THR A 55 -8.73 3.60 -1.66
C THR A 55 -7.27 3.99 -1.51
N ALA A 56 -6.88 5.13 -2.09
CA ALA A 56 -5.52 5.65 -1.95
C ALA A 56 -5.24 6.04 -0.48
N VAL A 57 -6.12 6.84 0.14
CA VAL A 57 -5.94 7.33 1.52
C VAL A 57 -5.94 6.17 2.51
N GLN A 58 -6.81 5.19 2.34
CA GLN A 58 -6.85 3.98 3.17
C GLN A 58 -5.57 3.15 3.03
N ALA A 59 -5.00 3.08 1.82
CA ALA A 59 -3.73 2.40 1.60
C ALA A 59 -2.55 3.14 2.24
N VAL A 60 -2.57 4.47 2.22
CA VAL A 60 -1.59 5.32 2.94
C VAL A 60 -1.69 5.07 4.44
N ALA A 61 -2.90 5.16 5.02
CA ALA A 61 -3.15 4.91 6.44
C ALA A 61 -2.73 3.48 6.87
N ALA A 62 -2.92 2.49 6.00
CA ALA A 62 -2.53 1.11 6.24
C ALA A 62 -1.02 0.83 6.00
N GLY A 63 -0.22 1.83 5.64
CA GLY A 63 1.22 1.67 5.36
C GLY A 63 1.51 0.83 4.10
N ARG A 64 0.57 0.76 3.15
CA ARG A 64 0.67 -0.07 1.93
C ARG A 64 0.93 0.74 0.66
N ALA A 65 1.11 2.06 0.78
CA ALA A 65 1.29 2.96 -0.35
C ALA A 65 2.70 3.59 -0.35
N HIS A 66 3.41 3.49 -1.47
CA HIS A 66 4.64 4.23 -1.74
C HIS A 66 4.30 5.53 -2.48
N TYR A 67 4.76 6.68 -1.99
CA TYR A 67 4.49 7.98 -2.61
C TYR A 67 5.44 8.26 -3.77
N ILE A 68 4.87 8.60 -4.93
CA ILE A 68 5.63 8.86 -6.17
C ILE A 68 5.88 10.36 -6.34
N GLY A 69 4.86 11.18 -6.06
CA GLY A 69 4.92 12.62 -6.23
C GLY A 69 3.54 13.24 -6.47
N ASP A 70 3.55 14.55 -6.68
CA ASP A 70 2.34 15.32 -6.98
C ASP A 70 2.34 15.73 -8.46
N TYR A 71 1.17 15.74 -9.08
CA TYR A 71 0.99 16.32 -10.42
C TYR A 71 -0.24 17.20 -10.53
N CYS A 72 -0.32 17.92 -11.65
CA CYS A 72 -1.47 18.75 -11.95
C CYS A 72 -2.52 17.99 -12.75
N LYS A 73 -3.53 17.45 -12.06
CA LYS A 73 -4.66 16.75 -12.69
C LYS A 73 -5.53 17.66 -13.54
N LYS A 74 -5.66 18.94 -13.16
CA LYS A 74 -6.41 19.93 -13.95
C LYS A 74 -5.71 21.27 -13.95
N LYS A 75 -5.41 21.76 -15.16
CA LYS A 75 -4.74 23.03 -15.41
C LYS A 75 -5.62 23.91 -16.30
N ILE A 76 -5.66 25.20 -15.98
CA ILE A 76 -6.27 26.23 -16.84
C ILE A 76 -5.14 27.14 -17.32
N THR A 77 -5.08 27.40 -18.63
CA THR A 77 -3.97 28.13 -19.29
C THR A 77 -3.65 29.49 -18.65
N LEU A 78 -4.67 30.23 -18.20
CA LEU A 78 -4.50 31.57 -17.59
C LEU A 78 -4.24 31.55 -16.07
N ILE A 79 -4.64 30.49 -15.36
CA ILE A 79 -4.67 30.45 -13.88
C ILE A 79 -3.59 29.51 -13.32
N GLY A 80 -3.15 28.54 -14.12
CA GLY A 80 -2.24 27.49 -13.68
C GLY A 80 -3.00 26.28 -13.14
N CYS A 81 -2.40 25.59 -12.17
CA CYS A 81 -2.94 24.33 -11.66
C CYS A 81 -4.10 24.59 -10.69
N ILE A 82 -5.29 24.09 -11.02
CA ILE A 82 -6.51 24.27 -10.21
C ILE A 82 -6.92 22.99 -9.47
N GLN A 83 -6.33 21.85 -9.85
CA GLN A 83 -6.46 20.59 -9.12
C GLN A 83 -5.13 19.85 -9.18
N LYS A 84 -4.52 19.65 -8.00
CA LYS A 84 -3.40 18.72 -7.83
C LYS A 84 -3.92 17.30 -7.56
N ALA A 85 -3.06 16.33 -7.72
CA ALA A 85 -3.25 14.94 -7.29
C ALA A 85 -1.94 14.43 -6.69
N LYS A 86 -2.04 13.65 -5.62
CA LYS A 86 -0.91 12.93 -5.03
C LYS A 86 -0.93 11.51 -5.56
N MET A 87 0.12 11.06 -6.23
CA MET A 87 0.23 9.72 -6.82
C MET A 87 0.99 8.77 -5.92
N TYR A 88 0.50 7.52 -5.84
CA TYR A 88 1.07 6.45 -5.06
C TYR A 88 1.10 5.13 -5.83
N CYS A 89 2.09 4.30 -5.57
CA CYS A 89 2.00 2.86 -5.82
C CYS A 89 1.40 2.16 -4.60
N VAL A 90 0.20 1.60 -4.77
CA VAL A 90 -0.52 0.85 -3.73
C VAL A 90 -0.29 -0.64 -3.89
N PHE A 91 0.22 -1.26 -2.83
CA PHE A 91 0.48 -2.70 -2.76
C PHE A 91 -0.58 -3.41 -1.91
N ASN A 92 -0.64 -4.73 -2.06
CA ASN A 92 -1.60 -5.57 -1.34
C ASN A 92 -1.34 -5.62 0.17
N SER A 93 -0.12 -5.33 0.63
CA SER A 93 0.26 -5.35 2.05
C SER A 93 1.39 -4.38 2.37
N LYS A 94 1.56 -4.06 3.67
CA LYS A 94 2.67 -3.24 4.18
C LYS A 94 4.01 -3.92 3.89
N PHE A 95 4.06 -5.24 4.07
CA PHE A 95 5.20 -6.07 3.67
C PHE A 95 5.52 -5.91 2.18
N GLY A 96 4.52 -6.00 1.29
CA GLY A 96 4.74 -5.84 -0.15
C GLY A 96 5.33 -4.46 -0.51
N ARG A 97 4.87 -3.39 0.14
CA ARG A 97 5.46 -2.04 0.00
C ARG A 97 6.92 -2.02 0.45
N ILE A 98 7.23 -2.54 1.64
CA ILE A 98 8.59 -2.56 2.20
C ILE A 98 9.55 -3.33 1.29
N ILE A 99 9.15 -4.53 0.84
CA ILE A 99 9.95 -5.34 -0.08
C ILE A 99 10.19 -4.62 -1.40
N GLN A 100 9.21 -3.87 -1.90
CA GLN A 100 9.37 -3.10 -3.14
C GLN A 100 10.30 -1.90 -2.97
N GLU A 101 10.12 -1.11 -1.91
CA GLU A 101 10.97 0.06 -1.60
C GLU A 101 12.43 -0.31 -1.39
N GLN A 102 12.70 -1.38 -0.65
CA GLN A 102 14.06 -1.78 -0.30
C GLN A 102 14.67 -2.83 -1.24
N GLY A 103 13.82 -3.57 -1.97
CA GLY A 103 14.26 -4.58 -2.93
C GLY A 103 14.62 -3.99 -4.30
N ARG A 104 13.85 -3.02 -4.81
CA ARG A 104 14.11 -2.41 -6.12
C ARG A 104 15.53 -1.86 -6.28
N PRO A 105 16.12 -1.13 -5.32
CA PRO A 105 17.48 -0.61 -5.44
C PRO A 105 18.57 -1.69 -5.61
N GLN A 106 18.27 -2.95 -5.26
CA GLN A 106 19.21 -4.07 -5.39
C GLN A 106 19.31 -4.60 -6.82
N LEU A 107 18.35 -4.27 -7.69
CA LEU A 107 18.21 -4.81 -9.03
C LEU A 107 18.50 -3.75 -10.08
N LYS A 108 19.37 -4.06 -11.05
CA LYS A 108 19.79 -3.14 -12.12
C LYS A 108 18.64 -2.56 -12.93
N LYS A 109 17.56 -3.34 -13.14
CA LYS A 109 16.37 -2.90 -13.88
C LYS A 109 15.67 -1.70 -13.25
N PHE A 110 15.74 -1.59 -11.93
CA PHE A 110 15.13 -0.50 -11.18
C PHE A 110 16.14 0.58 -10.79
N ALA A 111 17.38 0.51 -11.27
CA ALA A 111 18.37 1.54 -11.03
C ALA A 111 18.04 2.84 -11.81
N PRO A 112 18.48 4.01 -11.32
CA PRO A 112 19.26 4.22 -10.09
C PRO A 112 18.42 4.38 -8.81
N ASP A 113 17.13 4.64 -8.93
CA ASP A 113 16.28 5.22 -7.88
C ASP A 113 15.01 4.41 -7.58
N GLY A 114 14.95 3.18 -8.05
CA GLY A 114 13.78 2.30 -7.96
C GLY A 114 12.90 2.32 -9.21
N ASN A 115 13.20 3.16 -10.21
CA ASN A 115 12.45 3.29 -11.48
C ASN A 115 10.94 3.36 -11.24
N TRP A 116 10.53 4.24 -10.32
CA TRP A 116 9.13 4.43 -9.89
C TRP A 116 8.27 5.17 -10.92
N GLY A 117 8.86 5.65 -12.00
CA GLY A 117 8.20 6.44 -13.03
C GLY A 117 7.92 7.87 -12.58
N THR A 118 6.89 8.47 -13.17
CA THR A 118 6.44 9.83 -12.84
C THR A 118 5.07 9.77 -12.16
N PRO A 119 4.61 10.83 -11.48
CA PRO A 119 3.26 10.83 -10.93
C PRO A 119 2.16 10.64 -11.99
N GLU A 120 2.37 11.10 -13.23
CA GLU A 120 1.45 10.90 -14.35
C GLU A 120 1.54 9.49 -14.97
N ALA A 121 2.68 8.82 -14.82
CA ALA A 121 2.94 7.48 -15.34
C ALA A 121 3.76 6.67 -14.31
N PRO A 122 3.12 6.23 -13.21
CA PRO A 122 3.81 5.52 -12.14
C PRO A 122 4.16 4.10 -12.58
N ASN A 123 5.34 3.62 -12.20
CA ASN A 123 5.76 2.25 -12.38
C ASN A 123 5.64 1.47 -11.06
N CYS A 124 4.49 0.81 -10.88
CA CYS A 124 4.19 -0.02 -9.72
C CYS A 124 4.41 -1.52 -9.95
N GLU A 125 5.20 -1.90 -10.96
CA GLU A 125 5.38 -3.31 -11.32
C GLU A 125 5.98 -4.15 -10.19
N GLY A 126 5.54 -5.40 -10.14
CA GLY A 126 6.10 -6.46 -9.30
C GLY A 126 7.44 -7.01 -9.79
N PHE A 127 8.09 -7.79 -8.93
CA PHE A 127 9.27 -8.58 -9.29
C PHE A 127 8.87 -9.83 -10.06
N THR A 128 9.63 -10.24 -11.08
CA THR A 128 9.55 -11.63 -11.56
C THR A 128 10.07 -12.59 -10.46
N PRO A 129 9.80 -13.89 -10.54
CA PRO A 129 10.39 -14.87 -9.62
C PRO A 129 11.92 -14.79 -9.57
N GLU A 130 12.59 -14.59 -10.71
CA GLU A 130 14.05 -14.50 -10.81
C GLU A 130 14.56 -13.21 -10.15
N GLU A 131 13.90 -12.08 -10.42
CA GLU A 131 14.20 -10.79 -9.77
C GLU A 131 14.04 -10.88 -8.25
N PHE A 132 12.97 -11.55 -7.79
CA PHE A 132 12.68 -11.72 -6.37
C PHE A 132 13.71 -12.60 -5.66
N GLN A 133 14.16 -13.67 -6.30
CA GLN A 133 15.20 -14.55 -5.76
C GLN A 133 16.57 -13.87 -5.64
N MET A 134 16.82 -12.84 -6.45
CA MET A 134 18.05 -12.05 -6.38
C MET A 134 18.06 -11.04 -5.22
N LEU A 135 16.93 -10.84 -4.54
CA LEU A 135 16.85 -9.92 -3.40
C LEU A 135 17.64 -10.48 -2.20
N ASP A 136 18.52 -9.64 -1.67
CA ASP A 136 19.24 -9.86 -0.43
C ASP A 136 18.39 -9.37 0.75
N PHE A 137 17.63 -10.28 1.35
CA PHE A 137 16.77 -10.00 2.50
C PHE A 137 17.54 -9.59 3.76
N SER A 138 18.87 -9.83 3.82
CA SER A 138 19.69 -9.32 4.93
C SER A 138 19.84 -7.80 4.91
N LYS A 139 19.58 -7.17 3.77
CA LYS A 139 19.61 -5.71 3.57
C LYS A 139 18.23 -5.07 3.59
N ILE A 140 17.19 -5.86 3.83
CA ILE A 140 15.82 -5.37 3.93
C ILE A 140 15.47 -5.24 5.41
N ASP A 141 15.23 -4.01 5.85
CA ASP A 141 14.74 -3.72 7.18
C ASP A 141 13.22 -3.94 7.25
N LEU A 142 12.81 -4.95 8.01
CA LEU A 142 11.41 -5.29 8.28
C LEU A 142 10.93 -4.75 9.63
N SER A 143 11.71 -3.95 10.34
CA SER A 143 11.34 -3.38 11.64
C SER A 143 9.99 -2.65 11.58
N GLU A 144 9.73 -1.92 10.49
CA GLU A 144 8.46 -1.22 10.27
C GLU A 144 7.26 -2.16 10.21
N LEU A 145 7.41 -3.38 9.68
CA LEU A 145 6.34 -4.37 9.63
C LEU A 145 5.89 -4.77 11.04
N PHE A 146 6.83 -4.79 11.99
CA PHE A 146 6.61 -5.19 13.38
C PHE A 146 6.44 -4.01 14.33
N GLY A 147 6.66 -2.77 13.89
CA GLY A 147 6.47 -1.58 14.72
C GLY A 147 5.03 -1.38 15.20
N ASP A 148 4.06 -1.95 14.49
CA ASP A 148 2.63 -1.96 14.87
C ASP A 148 2.29 -3.14 15.81
N LEU A 149 3.20 -4.11 15.94
CA LEU A 149 3.08 -5.15 16.95
C LEU A 149 3.52 -4.53 18.28
N ASN A 150 2.53 -4.13 19.10
CA ASN A 150 2.76 -4.16 20.55
C ASN A 150 3.46 -5.47 20.85
N PRO A 151 4.63 -5.45 21.52
CA PRO A 151 5.39 -6.65 21.66
C PRO A 151 4.47 -7.68 22.30
N ILE A 152 4.36 -8.85 21.67
CA ILE A 152 3.71 -10.04 22.23
C ILE A 152 4.57 -10.54 23.40
N SER A 153 5.04 -9.63 24.26
CA SER A 153 5.92 -9.85 25.40
C SER A 153 5.20 -9.61 26.72
N GLN A 154 3.92 -9.24 26.71
CA GLN A 154 3.12 -9.09 27.93
C GLN A 154 1.74 -9.75 27.88
N ILE A 155 1.46 -10.57 26.85
CA ILE A 155 0.47 -11.61 27.10
C ILE A 155 1.19 -12.59 28.03
N ASN A 156 0.79 -12.65 29.30
CA ASN A 156 1.07 -13.80 30.17
C ASN A 156 0.52 -15.04 29.45
N VAL A 157 1.34 -15.63 28.57
CA VAL A 157 0.97 -16.78 27.73
C VAL A 157 0.64 -17.97 28.63
N GLU A 158 1.31 -18.06 29.78
CA GLU A 158 1.07 -19.09 30.79
C GLU A 158 -0.36 -19.04 31.36
N SER A 159 -0.89 -17.85 31.70
CA SER A 159 -2.19 -17.78 32.39
C SER A 159 -3.40 -17.97 31.48
N LYS A 160 -3.32 -17.60 30.19
CA LYS A 160 -4.43 -17.78 29.25
C LYS A 160 -4.53 -19.20 28.69
N ILE A 161 -3.40 -19.89 28.54
CA ILE A 161 -3.38 -21.27 28.05
C ILE A 161 -3.89 -22.22 29.14
N GLU A 162 -3.47 -22.06 30.40
CA GLU A 162 -3.95 -22.90 31.50
C GLU A 162 -5.47 -22.82 31.70
N ASN A 163 -6.06 -21.62 31.61
CA ASN A 163 -7.51 -21.44 31.73
C ASN A 163 -8.28 -22.02 30.54
N ALA A 164 -7.73 -21.94 29.32
CA ALA A 164 -8.36 -22.49 28.13
C ALA A 164 -8.29 -24.04 28.09
N VAL A 165 -7.19 -24.62 28.57
CA VAL A 165 -7.01 -26.08 28.65
C VAL A 165 -7.82 -26.66 29.83
N GLY A 166 -7.83 -25.99 30.99
CA GLY A 166 -8.61 -26.41 32.17
C GLY A 166 -10.11 -26.47 31.89
N GLY A 167 -10.68 -25.45 31.24
CA GLY A 167 -12.09 -25.43 30.86
C GLY A 167 -12.48 -26.46 29.79
N TYR A 168 -11.50 -27.09 29.12
CA TYR A 168 -11.73 -28.17 28.16
C TYR A 168 -11.65 -29.55 28.84
N ILE A 169 -10.76 -29.73 29.82
CA ILE A 169 -10.63 -30.97 30.60
C ILE A 169 -11.86 -31.20 31.50
N ASP A 170 -12.39 -30.14 32.13
CA ASP A 170 -13.60 -30.22 32.98
C ASP A 170 -14.88 -30.60 32.22
N LYS A 171 -14.87 -30.50 30.88
CA LYS A 171 -15.99 -30.90 30.03
C LYS A 171 -15.91 -32.35 29.53
N ILE A 172 -14.79 -33.03 29.80
CA ILE A 172 -14.51 -34.38 29.32
C ILE A 172 -14.57 -35.42 30.48
N GLN A 173 -14.71 -34.98 31.74
CA GLN A 173 -15.08 -35.82 32.89
C GLN A 173 -16.58 -35.72 33.19
#